data_AF-A0A957S8Q2-F1
#
_entry.id   AF-A0A957S8Q2-F1
#
_cell.length_a   1.000
_cell.length_b   1.000
_cell.length_c   1.000
_cell.angle_alpha   90.00
_cell.angle_beta   90.00
_cell.angle_gamma   90.00
#
_symmetry.space_group_name_H-M   'P 1'
#
loop_
_entity.id
_entity.type
_entity.pdbx_description
1 polymer ?
#
loop_
_entity_poly.entity_id
_entity_poly.type
_entity_poly.pdbx_seq_one_letter_code
_entity_poly.pdbx_strand_id
1 'polypeptide(L)'
;MVKRKGMNKHQKAAFRPGEHRTRQGDIELLLTLAQSDDAEERCYAAQNLCPCHVRRRIDEVWQALYQMMEDPDVHVRRAAWHTLEDGGSPDDPAFLPILRRALLEENDPQVRRFVELFR
;
A
#
# COMPACT_ATOMS: atom_id res chain seq x y z
N MET A 1 -24.55 1.41 -10.73
CA MET A 1 -23.33 2.05 -11.26
C MET A 1 -22.78 2.98 -10.18
N VAL A 2 -21.73 2.59 -9.47
CA VAL A 2 -21.14 3.44 -8.41
C VAL A 2 -20.48 4.66 -9.06
N LYS A 3 -20.90 5.86 -8.66
CA LYS A 3 -20.41 7.12 -9.25
C LYS A 3 -18.93 7.33 -8.92
N ARG A 4 -18.10 7.46 -9.96
CA ARG A 4 -16.64 7.65 -9.91
C ARG A 4 -16.22 9.11 -9.63
N LYS A 5 -16.89 9.80 -8.72
CA LYS A 5 -16.55 11.20 -8.38
C LYS A 5 -15.45 11.16 -7.30
N GLY A 6 -14.27 11.71 -7.57
CA GLY A 6 -13.14 11.77 -6.63
C GLY A 6 -11.95 10.85 -6.92
N MET A 7 -12.04 9.98 -7.93
CA MET A 7 -10.94 9.06 -8.27
C MET A 7 -9.90 9.72 -9.19
N ASN A 8 -8.62 9.59 -8.87
CA ASN A 8 -7.49 9.99 -9.71
C ASN A 8 -7.39 9.08 -10.97
N LYS A 9 -6.48 9.40 -11.90
CA LYS A 9 -6.34 8.65 -13.17
C LYS A 9 -5.91 7.20 -12.95
N HIS A 10 -5.12 6.93 -11.91
CA HIS A 10 -4.62 5.60 -11.53
C HIS A 10 -5.76 4.77 -10.93
N GLN A 11 -6.50 5.34 -10.00
CA GLN A 11 -7.73 4.76 -9.46
C GLN A 11 -8.73 4.45 -10.58
N LYS A 12 -8.98 5.37 -11.52
CA LYS A 12 -9.89 5.09 -12.66
C LYS A 12 -9.41 3.95 -13.55
N ALA A 13 -8.10 3.80 -13.74
CA ALA A 13 -7.52 2.64 -14.41
C ALA A 13 -7.84 1.40 -13.58
N ALA A 14 -7.45 1.42 -12.30
CA ALA A 14 -7.68 0.43 -11.24
C ALA A 14 -9.15 0.08 -10.93
N PHE A 15 -10.13 0.59 -11.67
CA PHE A 15 -11.54 0.19 -11.56
C PHE A 15 -12.13 -0.21 -12.93
N ARG A 16 -11.28 -0.56 -13.90
CA ARG A 16 -11.70 -1.05 -15.21
C ARG A 16 -12.07 -2.54 -15.15
N PRO A 17 -13.03 -3.00 -15.97
CA PRO A 17 -13.27 -4.44 -16.16
C PRO A 17 -12.03 -5.12 -16.74
N GLY A 18 -11.65 -6.30 -16.21
CA GLY A 18 -10.51 -7.11 -16.71
C GLY A 18 -9.19 -6.92 -15.96
N GLU A 19 -9.17 -6.08 -14.93
CA GLU A 19 -7.96 -5.74 -14.19
C GLU A 19 -7.68 -6.71 -13.04
N HIS A 20 -6.39 -6.89 -12.67
CA HIS A 20 -5.99 -7.81 -11.63
C HIS A 20 -6.61 -7.43 -10.28
N ARG A 21 -7.31 -8.39 -9.68
CA ARG A 21 -7.99 -8.25 -8.39
C ARG A 21 -7.52 -9.36 -7.49
N THR A 22 -7.05 -8.99 -6.31
CA THR A 22 -6.73 -9.92 -5.24
C THR A 22 -8.01 -10.60 -4.81
N ARG A 23 -8.11 -11.91 -5.03
CA ARG A 23 -9.28 -12.68 -4.59
C ARG A 23 -9.20 -12.85 -3.08
N GLN A 24 -10.34 -13.09 -2.45
CA GLN A 24 -10.38 -13.25 -0.99
C GLN A 24 -9.47 -14.38 -0.48
N GLY A 25 -9.37 -15.50 -1.21
CA GLY A 25 -8.45 -16.60 -0.86
C GLY A 25 -6.97 -16.24 -1.01
N ASP A 26 -6.65 -15.25 -1.84
CA ASP A 26 -5.27 -14.80 -2.03
C ASP A 26 -4.82 -13.89 -0.87
N ILE A 27 -5.76 -13.27 -0.15
CA ILE A 27 -5.44 -12.31 0.93
C ILE A 27 -4.71 -13.00 2.07
N GLU A 28 -5.15 -14.18 2.50
CA GLU A 28 -4.51 -14.92 3.59
C GLU A 28 -3.07 -15.35 3.22
N LEU A 29 -2.89 -15.80 1.98
CA LEU A 29 -1.57 -16.10 1.43
C LEU A 29 -0.69 -14.84 1.40
N LEU A 30 -1.20 -13.72 0.89
CA LEU A 30 -0.44 -12.48 0.81
C LEU A 30 -0.08 -11.91 2.19
N LEU A 31 -0.97 -12.05 3.18
CA LEU A 31 -0.66 -11.69 4.57
C LEU A 31 0.45 -12.58 5.16
N THR A 32 0.49 -13.85 4.77
CA THR A 32 1.58 -14.77 5.13
C THR A 32 2.89 -14.33 4.46
N LEU A 33 2.87 -14.04 3.16
CA LEU A 33 4.04 -13.58 2.40
C LEU A 33 4.56 -12.22 2.90
N ALA A 34 3.69 -11.34 3.39
CA ALA A 34 4.07 -10.06 3.98
C ALA A 34 4.96 -10.22 5.23
N GLN A 35 4.95 -11.39 5.87
CA GLN A 35 5.77 -11.73 7.04
C GLN A 35 6.95 -12.65 6.68
N SER A 36 7.21 -12.87 5.38
CA SER A 36 8.31 -13.73 4.94
C SER A 36 9.68 -13.11 5.24
N ASP A 37 10.67 -13.96 5.50
CA ASP A 37 12.07 -13.55 5.56
C ASP A 37 12.58 -13.08 4.18
N ASP A 38 11.96 -13.54 3.09
CA ASP A 38 12.30 -13.16 1.72
C ASP A 38 11.69 -11.80 1.32
N ALA A 39 12.55 -10.85 0.95
CA ALA A 39 12.13 -9.52 0.53
C ALA A 39 11.32 -9.53 -0.78
N GLU A 40 11.55 -10.48 -1.69
CA GLU A 40 10.77 -10.60 -2.93
C GLU A 40 9.33 -11.02 -2.62
N GLU A 41 9.14 -11.95 -1.68
CA GLU A 41 7.81 -12.38 -1.22
C GLU A 41 7.06 -11.24 -0.52
N ARG A 42 7.74 -10.50 0.37
CA ARG A 42 7.15 -9.30 1.00
C ARG A 42 6.81 -8.23 -0.02
N CYS A 43 7.66 -8.01 -1.02
CA CYS A 43 7.43 -7.04 -2.08
C CYS A 43 6.23 -7.44 -2.94
N TYR A 44 6.11 -8.72 -3.29
CA TYR A 44 4.95 -9.28 -3.96
C TYR A 44 3.67 -9.09 -3.13
N ALA A 45 3.75 -9.31 -1.82
CA ALA A 45 2.64 -9.05 -0.91
C ALA A 45 2.22 -7.58 -0.93
N ALA A 46 3.16 -6.64 -0.76
CA ALA A 46 2.89 -5.20 -0.78
C ALA A 46 2.21 -4.74 -2.08
N GLN A 47 2.67 -5.25 -3.23
CA GLN A 47 2.10 -4.93 -4.54
C GLN A 47 0.63 -5.38 -4.65
N ASN A 48 0.30 -6.57 -4.16
CA ASN A 48 -1.04 -7.17 -4.33
C ASN A 48 -2.00 -6.87 -3.17
N LEU A 49 -1.51 -6.44 -2.01
CA LEU A 49 -2.32 -5.97 -0.89
C LEU A 49 -2.80 -4.52 -1.07
N CYS A 50 -2.31 -3.82 -2.10
CA CYS A 50 -2.73 -2.46 -2.42
C CYS A 50 -4.26 -2.32 -2.52
N PRO A 51 -4.86 -1.21 -2.00
CA PRO A 51 -6.28 -0.93 -2.13
C PRO A 51 -6.81 -0.95 -3.57
N CYS A 52 -5.95 -0.70 -4.57
CA CYS A 52 -6.32 -0.79 -5.98
C CYS A 52 -6.68 -2.23 -6.42
N HIS A 53 -6.09 -3.24 -5.77
CA HIS A 53 -6.37 -4.66 -5.99
C HIS A 53 -7.39 -5.23 -5.01
N VAL A 54 -7.27 -4.90 -3.72
CA VAL A 54 -8.16 -5.40 -2.66
C VAL A 54 -9.55 -4.73 -2.71
N ARG A 55 -9.62 -3.43 -3.04
CA ARG A 55 -10.83 -2.62 -3.25
C ARG A 55 -11.88 -2.69 -2.12
N ARG A 56 -11.47 -3.06 -0.91
CA ARG A 56 -12.25 -2.99 0.33
C ARG A 56 -11.30 -2.75 1.50
N ARG A 57 -11.80 -2.19 2.60
CA ARG A 57 -11.01 -2.05 3.83
C ARG A 57 -11.02 -3.37 4.59
N ILE A 58 -9.82 -3.89 4.87
CA ILE A 58 -9.57 -5.06 5.71
C ILE A 58 -8.46 -4.60 6.65
N ASP A 59 -8.71 -4.65 7.95
CA ASP A 59 -7.81 -4.02 8.92
C ASP A 59 -6.45 -4.73 8.95
N GLU A 60 -6.43 -6.06 8.82
CA GLU A 60 -5.20 -6.87 8.75
C GLU A 60 -4.33 -6.49 7.54
N VAL A 61 -4.96 -6.19 6.40
CA VAL A 61 -4.25 -5.73 5.20
C VAL A 61 -3.60 -4.36 5.43
N TRP A 62 -4.31 -3.44 6.09
CA TRP A 62 -3.76 -2.13 6.43
C TRP A 62 -2.63 -2.22 7.44
N GLN A 63 -2.76 -3.08 8.46
CA GLN A 63 -1.68 -3.32 9.41
C GLN A 63 -0.43 -3.89 8.72
N ALA A 64 -0.59 -4.85 7.81
CA ALA A 64 0.53 -5.37 7.02
C ALA A 64 1.17 -4.28 6.14
N LEU A 65 0.37 -3.47 5.44
CA LEU A 65 0.88 -2.37 4.62
C LEU A 65 1.64 -1.33 5.46
N TYR A 66 1.15 -0.99 6.64
CA TYR A 66 1.82 -0.08 7.58
C TYR A 66 3.17 -0.62 8.06
N GLN A 67 3.27 -1.91 8.37
CA GLN A 67 4.55 -2.54 8.69
C GLN A 67 5.52 -2.48 7.50
N MET A 68 5.03 -2.79 6.30
CA MET A 68 5.84 -2.79 5.08
C MET A 68 6.28 -1.38 4.63
N MET A 69 5.62 -0.31 5.07
CA MET A 69 6.09 1.07 4.86
C MET A 69 7.42 1.36 5.58
N GLU A 70 7.76 0.56 6.59
CA GLU A 70 8.99 0.65 7.39
C GLU A 70 9.91 -0.56 7.15
N ASP A 71 9.66 -1.34 6.09
CA ASP A 71 10.45 -2.53 5.77
C ASP A 71 11.93 -2.19 5.57
N PRO A 72 12.87 -3.04 6.02
CA PRO A 72 14.29 -2.83 5.74
C PRO A 72 14.59 -2.76 4.22
N ASP A 73 13.85 -3.49 3.39
CA ASP A 73 14.02 -3.50 1.95
C ASP A 73 13.28 -2.34 1.27
N VAL A 74 14.01 -1.60 0.43
CA VAL A 74 13.49 -0.40 -0.24
C VAL A 74 12.42 -0.71 -1.29
N HIS A 75 12.48 -1.87 -1.94
CA HIS A 75 11.47 -2.26 -2.93
C HIS A 75 10.13 -2.56 -2.25
N VAL A 76 10.17 -3.20 -1.08
CA VAL A 76 8.99 -3.40 -0.24
C VAL A 76 8.40 -2.05 0.20
N ARG A 77 9.24 -1.14 0.73
CA ARG A 77 8.77 0.20 1.12
C ARG A 77 8.14 0.96 -0.05
N ARG A 78 8.77 0.98 -1.22
CA ARG A 78 8.22 1.65 -2.42
C ARG A 78 6.85 1.08 -2.81
N ALA A 79 6.68 -0.23 -2.78
CA ALA A 79 5.41 -0.88 -3.08
C ALA A 79 4.34 -0.54 -2.02
N ALA A 80 4.71 -0.55 -0.74
CA ALA A 80 3.79 -0.19 0.35
C ALA A 80 3.38 1.29 0.28
N TRP A 81 4.31 2.22 0.10
CA TRP A 81 4.01 3.65 0.01
C TRP A 81 3.17 4.04 -1.21
N HIS A 82 3.30 3.30 -2.33
CA HIS A 82 2.42 3.48 -3.50
C HIS A 82 0.93 3.29 -3.16
N THR A 83 0.59 2.46 -2.16
CA THR A 83 -0.82 2.23 -1.77
C THR A 83 -1.56 3.49 -1.33
N LEU A 84 -0.85 4.51 -0.84
CA LEU A 84 -1.47 5.76 -0.41
C LEU A 84 -2.01 6.58 -1.58
N GLU A 85 -1.34 6.57 -2.74
CA GLU A 85 -1.82 7.25 -3.95
C GLU A 85 -3.11 6.63 -4.51
N ASP A 86 -3.34 5.35 -4.22
CA ASP A 86 -4.44 4.56 -4.78
C ASP A 86 -5.69 4.52 -3.90
N GLY A 87 -5.68 5.15 -2.74
CA GLY A 87 -6.84 5.24 -1.84
C GLY A 87 -6.53 5.02 -0.37
N GLY A 88 -5.30 5.32 0.05
CA GLY A 88 -4.95 5.33 1.46
C GLY A 88 -5.75 6.34 2.27
N SER A 89 -5.82 6.08 3.58
CA SER A 89 -6.41 6.99 4.55
C SER A 89 -5.28 7.76 5.24
N PRO A 90 -4.91 8.97 4.77
CA PRO A 90 -3.85 9.77 5.39
C PRO A 90 -4.22 10.22 6.82
N ASP A 91 -5.50 10.19 7.16
CA ASP A 91 -6.01 10.51 8.50
C ASP A 91 -6.02 9.31 9.46
N ASP A 92 -5.53 8.13 9.05
CA ASP A 92 -5.48 6.96 9.93
C ASP A 92 -4.51 7.21 11.10
N PRO A 93 -4.95 7.12 12.37
CA PRO A 93 -4.08 7.33 13.52
C PRO A 93 -2.86 6.41 13.55
N ALA A 94 -2.95 5.21 12.98
CA ALA A 94 -1.83 4.28 12.88
C ALA A 94 -0.78 4.71 11.83
N PHE A 95 -1.19 5.48 10.82
CA PHE A 95 -0.31 5.98 9.78
C PHE A 95 0.54 7.19 10.23
N LEU A 96 -0.01 8.07 11.07
CA LEU A 96 0.68 9.32 11.47
C LEU A 96 2.07 9.11 12.09
N PRO A 97 2.30 8.13 13.00
CA PRO A 97 3.65 7.87 13.52
C PRO A 97 4.64 7.42 12.45
N ILE A 98 4.18 6.60 11.48
CA ILE A 98 4.98 6.08 10.38
C ILE A 98 5.40 7.23 9.46
N LEU A 99 4.44 8.09 9.08
CA LEU A 99 4.71 9.28 8.29
C LEU A 99 5.73 10.20 8.97
N ARG A 100 5.60 10.42 10.29
CA ARG A 100 6.56 11.25 11.04
C ARG A 100 7.98 10.66 11.03
N ARG A 101 8.13 9.34 11.20
CA ARG A 101 9.44 8.67 11.11
C ARG A 101 10.01 8.77 9.71
N ALA A 102 9.20 8.47 8.69
CA ALA A 102 9.62 8.56 7.29
C ALA A 102 10.06 9.97 6.88
N LEU A 103 9.39 11.02 7.36
CA LEU A 103 9.80 12.42 7.13
C LEU A 103 11.19 12.76 7.71
N LEU A 104 11.64 12.03 8.73
CA LEU A 104 12.92 12.26 9.40
C LEU A 104 14.04 11.34 8.89
N GLU A 105 13.70 10.09 8.58
CA GLU A 105 14.69 9.00 8.43
C GLU A 105 14.75 8.39 7.02
N GLU A 106 13.73 8.58 6.16
CA GLU A 106 13.73 7.97 4.84
C GLU A 106 14.77 8.61 3.91
N ASN A 107 15.59 7.77 3.29
CA ASN A 107 16.67 8.19 2.41
C ASN A 107 16.39 7.84 0.94
N ASP A 108 15.45 6.95 0.67
CA ASP A 108 15.08 6.60 -0.69
C ASP A 108 14.33 7.74 -1.39
N PRO A 109 14.83 8.26 -2.54
CA PRO A 109 14.21 9.40 -3.21
C PRO A 109 12.76 9.14 -3.66
N GLN A 110 12.41 7.90 -4.01
CA GLN A 110 11.07 7.58 -4.46
C GLN A 110 10.10 7.52 -3.27
N VAL A 111 10.49 6.88 -2.16
CA VAL A 111 9.67 6.87 -0.95
C VAL A 111 9.51 8.29 -0.40
N ARG A 112 10.59 9.07 -0.33
CA ARG A 112 10.54 10.48 0.09
C ARG A 112 9.54 11.31 -0.70
N ARG A 113 9.47 11.10 -2.02
CA ARG A 113 8.51 11.81 -2.87
C ARG A 113 7.06 11.53 -2.44
N PHE A 114 6.74 10.31 -2.02
CA PHE A 114 5.41 10.00 -1.49
C PHE A 114 5.17 10.63 -0.13
N VAL A 115 6.14 10.49 0.78
CA VAL A 115 6.10 11.05 2.14
C VAL A 115 5.87 12.56 2.12
N GLU A 116 6.56 13.28 1.23
CA GLU A 116 6.48 14.74 1.08
C GLU A 116 5.11 15.23 0.56
N LEU A 117 4.27 14.37 -0.01
CA LEU A 117 2.89 14.72 -0.38
C LEU A 117 1.99 14.98 0.83
N PHE A 118 2.39 14.50 2.02
CA PHE A 118 1.62 14.56 3.25
C PHE A 118 2.30 15.42 4.33
N ARG A 119 3.27 16.26 3.95
CA ARG A 119 3.96 17.19 4.83
C ARG A 119 3.08 18.36 5.28
#